data_AF-A0A351U5U5-F1
#
_entry.id   AF-A0A351U5U5-F1
#
_cell.length_a   1.000
_cell.length_b   1.000
_cell.length_c   1.000
_cell.angle_alpha   90.00
_cell.angle_beta   90.00
_cell.angle_gamma   90.00
#
_symmetry.space_group_name_H-M   'P 1'
#
loop_
_entity.id
_entity.type
_entity.pdbx_description
1 polymer ?
#
loop_
_entity_poly.entity_id
_entity_poly.type
_entity_poly.pdbx_seq_one_letter_code
_entity_poly.pdbx_strand_id
1 'polypeptide(L)'
;MDRLPALTINVFLIALLCFCVPGTSCSQVKSVVIEITGLSGPEQENVEKALEVPPDLIKEGIADEAWLERLKRQVPQKVRQALEPFGYFSPIVASILEKSDSGTYRLRVGVEPGRPILVTSVTVNVDGEGTLEPAIKKMIAEFPVRQGDRLRQDIYEAAKANLEKKTISLGYLDAFYSEHSIRVSLQELSASINLVLKTGRQYRFGPVSFTGNPNYPEAFLQRYLAFKPGQVFSQEKLARTQSNLAGTDRFKVVTVRGAKEAAVDDAVPVEIGLTPSPPKRLKFGIGYGTDTGLRGTVRYQDLNIGHRGHGLDTELKVSEIFQGLGVRYVFPAMIDMKSLSSLKLGFEREDTTDKLVEYVLVEGEHTRTIGRDVIGSIFVRLQQEDSKAGDQITRSFLLMPGVRLSGHRYNDLIRPTRGFRYDLEARGTDRSMGSGTSFLQFLGSGELVVPLPQRIFLITRMRFGTTTAHEPAEDLPISVRFFAGGDNSVRGYAYQSLGPEDADGKVVGGRHMIAGTMEAEKAVGKNWGIVVFYDTGSAFNNWSNIDAAQGAGIGGRYYTPVGPVRLDLARQIGVRDPDYRIHITMGLDL
;
A
#
# COMPACT_ATOMS: atom_id res chain seq x y z
N MET A 1 3.88 -69.72 -15.63
CA MET A 1 4.90 -68.81 -16.19
C MET A 1 5.46 -68.01 -15.04
N ASP A 2 6.48 -68.62 -14.42
CA ASP A 2 7.67 -68.10 -13.73
C ASP A 2 7.58 -66.69 -13.12
N ARG A 3 7.52 -66.45 -11.80
CA ARG A 3 8.35 -66.82 -10.63
C ARG A 3 9.80 -66.27 -10.61
N LEU A 4 10.02 -65.42 -9.58
CA LEU A 4 11.24 -65.24 -8.74
C LEU A 4 12.35 -64.26 -9.26
N PRO A 5 13.30 -63.80 -8.42
CA PRO A 5 13.12 -62.71 -7.43
C PRO A 5 14.37 -61.80 -7.26
N ALA A 6 14.33 -60.96 -6.21
CA ALA A 6 15.39 -60.22 -5.51
C ALA A 6 16.87 -60.56 -5.76
N LEU A 7 17.72 -59.52 -5.69
CA LEU A 7 18.99 -59.62 -4.95
C LEU A 7 19.46 -58.26 -4.40
N THR A 8 19.61 -58.27 -3.08
CA THR A 8 20.34 -57.37 -2.18
C THR A 8 21.82 -57.19 -2.56
N ILE A 9 22.46 -56.11 -2.10
CA ILE A 9 23.64 -56.14 -1.21
C ILE A 9 23.99 -54.71 -0.73
N ASN A 10 23.86 -54.54 0.58
CA ASN A 10 24.51 -53.53 1.40
C ASN A 10 25.88 -54.10 1.81
N VAL A 11 27.00 -53.39 1.59
CA VAL A 11 28.21 -53.54 2.42
C VAL A 11 28.88 -52.17 2.60
N PHE A 12 28.85 -51.76 3.86
CA PHE A 12 29.61 -50.73 4.54
C PHE A 12 30.96 -51.34 4.98
N LEU A 13 32.10 -50.62 4.86
CA LEU A 13 33.20 -50.46 5.85
C LEU A 13 34.51 -49.96 5.17
N ILE A 14 34.96 -48.73 5.48
CA ILE A 14 36.11 -48.33 6.36
C ILE A 14 37.47 -48.36 5.62
N ALA A 15 38.28 -47.30 5.52
CA ALA A 15 38.86 -46.37 6.52
C ALA A 15 39.32 -45.06 5.81
N LEU A 16 39.08 -43.83 6.31
CA LEU A 16 39.69 -43.08 7.43
C LEU A 16 40.82 -42.11 6.98
N LEU A 17 40.65 -40.84 7.42
CA LEU A 17 41.62 -39.73 7.60
C LEU A 17 41.92 -38.72 6.48
N CYS A 18 41.52 -37.48 6.79
CA CYS A 18 42.20 -36.18 6.58
C CYS A 18 42.58 -35.75 5.16
N PHE A 19 41.92 -34.69 4.66
CA PHE A 19 42.50 -33.34 4.57
C PHE A 19 41.46 -32.32 4.04
N CYS A 20 41.76 -31.05 4.24
CA CYS A 20 40.91 -29.87 4.12
C CYS A 20 40.32 -29.54 2.73
N VAL A 21 39.35 -28.60 2.80
CA VAL A 21 38.86 -27.62 1.80
C VAL A 21 37.63 -28.02 0.99
N PRO A 22 36.51 -27.28 1.17
CA PRO A 22 35.63 -26.95 0.06
C PRO A 22 35.58 -25.42 -0.11
N GLY A 23 35.90 -24.93 -1.30
CA GLY A 23 35.82 -23.51 -1.58
C GLY A 23 36.39 -23.11 -2.93
N THR A 24 35.93 -23.72 -4.03
CA THR A 24 36.06 -23.07 -5.34
C THR A 24 34.91 -22.10 -5.50
N SER A 25 35.13 -20.90 -4.98
CA SER A 25 34.46 -19.69 -5.41
C SER A 25 34.63 -19.55 -6.93
N CYS A 26 33.53 -19.59 -7.67
CA CYS A 26 33.53 -19.19 -9.08
C CYS A 26 33.74 -17.66 -9.12
N SER A 27 35.00 -17.26 -9.23
CA SER A 27 35.38 -15.86 -9.44
C SER A 27 35.11 -15.50 -10.90
N GLN A 28 34.20 -14.56 -11.12
CA GLN A 28 34.11 -13.82 -12.37
C GLN A 28 35.46 -13.14 -12.62
N VAL A 29 36.25 -13.66 -13.56
CA VAL A 29 37.50 -13.03 -13.96
C VAL A 29 37.16 -11.77 -14.76
N LYS A 30 37.25 -10.61 -14.10
CA LYS A 30 37.28 -9.30 -14.77
C LYS A 30 38.58 -9.22 -15.57
N SER A 31 38.50 -9.22 -16.89
CA SER A 31 39.67 -9.24 -17.78
C SER A 31 40.48 -7.95 -17.80
N VAL A 32 39.90 -6.84 -17.32
CA VAL A 32 40.57 -5.55 -17.13
C VAL A 32 40.21 -5.00 -15.75
N VAL A 33 41.23 -4.65 -14.97
CA VAL A 33 41.08 -3.98 -13.68
C VAL A 33 41.62 -2.56 -13.80
N ILE A 34 40.77 -1.57 -13.54
CA ILE A 34 41.17 -0.16 -13.49
C ILE A 34 41.34 0.22 -12.02
N GLU A 35 42.54 0.67 -11.67
CA GLU A 35 42.88 1.14 -10.32
C GLU A 35 43.17 2.64 -10.39
N ILE A 36 42.31 3.45 -9.78
CA ILE A 36 42.48 4.91 -9.73
C ILE A 36 43.00 5.28 -8.33
N THR A 37 44.04 6.09 -8.28
CA THR A 37 44.60 6.63 -7.03
C THR A 37 44.65 8.16 -7.05
N GLY A 38 44.51 8.79 -5.89
CA GLY A 38 44.54 10.26 -5.75
C GLY A 38 43.18 10.97 -5.91
N LEU A 39 42.10 10.21 -6.09
CA LEU A 39 40.71 10.69 -6.09
C LEU A 39 39.88 9.95 -5.02
N SER A 40 38.74 10.51 -4.65
CA SER A 40 37.75 9.85 -3.79
C SER A 40 36.35 10.38 -4.10
N GLY A 41 35.30 9.62 -3.74
CA GLY A 41 33.92 10.07 -3.86
C GLY A 41 33.43 10.30 -5.30
N PRO A 42 32.56 11.30 -5.54
CA PRO A 42 31.96 11.56 -6.86
C PRO A 42 32.98 11.81 -7.99
N GLU A 43 34.12 12.41 -7.67
CA GLU A 43 35.21 12.66 -8.60
C GLU A 43 35.80 11.34 -9.14
N GLN A 44 36.01 10.36 -8.26
CA GLN A 44 36.49 9.03 -8.63
C GLN A 44 35.44 8.29 -9.45
N GLU A 45 34.17 8.27 -9.02
CA GLU A 45 33.08 7.60 -9.75
C GLU A 45 32.91 8.13 -11.18
N ASN A 46 33.08 9.45 -11.39
CA ASN A 46 32.97 10.02 -12.73
C ASN A 46 34.15 9.63 -13.62
N VAL A 47 35.36 9.56 -13.06
CA VAL A 47 36.54 9.10 -13.79
C VAL A 47 36.46 7.61 -14.11
N GLU A 48 35.94 6.79 -13.18
CA GLU A 48 35.68 5.36 -13.42
C GLU A 48 34.74 5.16 -14.61
N LYS A 49 33.63 5.90 -14.66
CA LYS A 49 32.69 5.88 -15.81
C LYS A 49 33.35 6.34 -17.11
N ALA A 50 34.18 7.38 -17.07
CA ALA A 50 34.86 7.89 -18.27
C ALA A 50 35.89 6.91 -18.84
N LEU A 51 36.44 6.03 -17.99
CA LEU A 51 37.43 5.01 -18.32
C LEU A 51 36.83 3.61 -18.48
N GLU A 52 35.52 3.44 -18.29
CA GLU A 52 34.85 2.16 -18.38
C GLU A 52 35.08 1.50 -19.75
N VAL A 53 35.36 0.20 -19.73
CA VAL A 53 35.64 -0.59 -20.93
C VAL A 53 34.32 -1.08 -21.51
N PRO A 54 33.97 -0.72 -22.77
CA PRO A 54 32.78 -1.24 -23.43
C PRO A 54 32.74 -2.79 -23.43
N PRO A 55 31.60 -3.42 -23.10
CA PRO A 55 31.49 -4.89 -23.03
C PRO A 55 31.89 -5.60 -24.33
N ASP A 56 31.62 -4.99 -25.49
CA ASP A 56 31.89 -5.54 -26.82
C ASP A 56 33.40 -5.70 -27.13
N LEU A 57 34.26 -5.05 -26.33
CA LEU A 57 35.71 -5.10 -26.44
C LEU A 57 36.35 -6.17 -25.55
N ILE A 58 35.53 -6.91 -24.80
CA ILE A 58 35.92 -8.08 -24.03
C ILE A 58 35.31 -9.30 -24.70
N LYS A 59 36.10 -10.00 -25.53
CA LYS A 59 35.67 -11.26 -26.19
C LYS A 59 36.29 -12.45 -25.49
N GLU A 60 35.47 -13.40 -25.07
CA GLU A 60 35.92 -14.63 -24.37
C GLU A 60 36.83 -14.38 -23.15
N GLY A 61 36.64 -13.23 -22.47
CA GLY A 61 37.47 -12.85 -21.32
C GLY A 61 38.85 -12.27 -21.67
N ILE A 62 39.11 -11.98 -22.95
CA ILE A 62 40.36 -11.36 -23.42
C ILE A 62 40.03 -9.95 -23.94
N ALA A 63 40.75 -8.95 -23.42
CA ALA A 63 40.63 -7.57 -23.86
C ALA A 63 41.54 -7.29 -25.05
N ASP A 64 41.08 -6.48 -26.01
CA ASP A 64 41.88 -6.04 -27.16
C ASP A 64 43.06 -5.15 -26.71
N GLU A 65 44.29 -5.69 -26.80
CA GLU A 65 45.53 -5.01 -26.39
C GLU A 65 45.77 -3.69 -27.16
N ALA A 66 45.46 -3.66 -28.45
CA ALA A 66 45.63 -2.47 -29.29
C ALA A 66 44.59 -1.38 -28.95
N TRP A 67 43.42 -1.77 -28.46
CA TRP A 67 42.47 -0.83 -27.90
C TRP A 67 42.90 -0.31 -26.51
N LEU A 68 43.40 -1.18 -25.62
CA LEU A 68 43.87 -0.77 -24.29
C LEU A 68 45.04 0.21 -24.36
N GLU A 69 45.97 0.02 -25.30
CA GLU A 69 47.05 0.98 -25.56
C GLU A 69 46.56 2.31 -26.17
N ARG A 70 45.43 2.30 -26.89
CA ARG A 70 44.76 3.54 -27.31
C ARG A 70 44.05 4.22 -26.13
N LEU A 71 43.35 3.45 -25.30
CA LEU A 71 42.71 3.96 -24.09
C LEU A 71 43.74 4.63 -23.18
N LYS A 72 44.86 3.96 -22.89
CA LYS A 72 45.99 4.50 -22.10
C LYS A 72 46.45 5.86 -22.61
N ARG A 73 46.63 6.01 -23.93
CA ARG A 73 46.99 7.31 -24.55
C ARG A 73 45.91 8.38 -24.39
N GLN A 74 44.65 7.99 -24.29
CA GLN A 74 43.51 8.88 -24.06
C GLN A 74 43.23 9.15 -22.58
N VAL A 75 43.78 8.37 -21.65
CA VAL A 75 43.53 8.49 -20.20
C VAL A 75 43.72 9.93 -19.71
N PRO A 76 44.84 10.64 -19.99
CA PRO A 76 45.02 12.01 -19.49
C PRO A 76 43.90 12.97 -19.91
N GLN A 77 43.46 12.87 -21.17
CA GLN A 77 42.39 13.72 -21.71
C GLN A 77 41.02 13.33 -21.13
N LYS A 78 40.72 12.03 -21.05
CA LYS A 78 39.47 11.52 -20.47
C LYS A 78 39.32 11.86 -18.99
N VAL A 79 40.40 11.71 -18.21
CA VAL A 79 40.44 12.08 -16.79
C VAL A 79 40.25 13.59 -16.62
N ARG A 80 40.92 14.41 -17.45
CA ARG A 80 40.72 15.86 -17.44
C ARG A 80 39.26 16.24 -17.69
N GLN A 81 38.66 15.73 -18.77
CA GLN A 81 37.25 15.99 -19.09
C GLN A 81 36.30 15.51 -17.98
N ALA A 82 36.62 14.39 -17.33
CA ALA A 82 35.83 13.86 -16.22
C ALA A 82 35.95 14.71 -14.94
N LEU A 83 37.04 15.46 -14.78
CA LEU A 83 37.29 16.28 -13.59
C LEU A 83 36.91 17.76 -13.77
N GLU A 84 36.74 18.23 -15.01
CA GLU A 84 36.27 19.59 -15.32
C GLU A 84 34.93 19.95 -14.63
N PRO A 85 33.89 19.08 -14.61
CA PRO A 85 32.64 19.35 -13.88
C PRO A 85 32.83 19.56 -12.38
N PHE A 86 33.94 19.05 -11.82
CA PHE A 86 34.30 19.17 -10.41
C PHE A 86 35.27 20.32 -10.11
N GLY A 87 35.56 21.15 -11.13
CA GLY A 87 36.37 22.34 -11.00
C GLY A 87 37.87 22.13 -11.21
N TYR A 88 38.31 20.94 -11.63
CA TYR A 88 39.73 20.66 -11.85
C TYR A 88 40.05 20.63 -13.34
N PHE A 89 40.62 21.73 -13.84
CA PHE A 89 40.88 21.93 -15.28
C PHE A 89 42.31 21.59 -15.72
N SER A 90 43.21 21.43 -14.75
CA SER A 90 44.63 21.14 -15.01
C SER A 90 45.16 19.99 -14.12
N PRO A 91 44.52 18.79 -14.12
CA PRO A 91 45.02 17.67 -13.36
C PRO A 91 46.29 17.10 -13.99
N ILE A 92 47.20 16.61 -13.15
CA ILE A 92 48.36 15.82 -13.58
C ILE A 92 47.96 14.35 -13.53
N VAL A 93 48.10 13.65 -14.66
CA VAL A 93 47.63 12.27 -14.81
C VAL A 93 48.77 11.39 -15.29
N ALA A 94 49.08 10.35 -14.50
CA ALA A 94 49.98 9.28 -14.88
C ALA A 94 49.17 8.00 -15.10
N SER A 95 49.48 7.25 -16.17
CA SER A 95 48.82 5.97 -16.43
C SER A 95 49.82 4.89 -16.82
N ILE A 96 49.67 3.72 -16.23
CA ILE A 96 50.51 2.54 -16.46
C ILE A 96 49.59 1.36 -16.78
N LEU A 97 49.87 0.67 -17.88
CA LEU A 97 49.18 -0.57 -18.24
C LEU A 97 50.13 -1.73 -17.97
N GLU A 98 49.73 -2.60 -17.04
CA GLU A 98 50.46 -3.82 -16.67
C GLU A 98 49.69 -5.05 -17.20
N LYS A 99 50.41 -6.00 -17.80
CA LYS A 99 49.85 -7.30 -18.20
C LYS A 99 50.30 -8.34 -17.18
N SER A 100 49.36 -9.01 -16.52
CA SER A 100 49.65 -10.11 -15.59
C SER A 100 49.95 -11.40 -16.36
N ASP A 101 50.78 -12.27 -15.77
CA ASP A 101 51.08 -13.61 -16.27
C ASP A 101 49.82 -14.49 -16.52
N SER A 102 48.71 -14.13 -15.88
CA SER A 102 47.38 -14.75 -16.04
C SER A 102 46.57 -14.25 -17.24
N GLY A 103 47.11 -13.33 -18.05
CA GLY A 103 46.42 -12.72 -19.20
C GLY A 103 45.48 -11.55 -18.87
N THR A 104 45.42 -11.15 -17.59
CA THR A 104 44.61 -10.00 -17.13
C THR A 104 45.37 -8.68 -17.29
N TYR A 105 44.72 -7.63 -17.78
CA TYR A 105 45.31 -6.28 -17.87
C TYR A 105 44.93 -5.44 -16.64
N ARG A 106 45.90 -4.74 -16.06
CA ARG A 106 45.69 -3.78 -14.97
C ARG A 106 46.09 -2.38 -15.44
N LEU A 107 45.13 -1.46 -15.52
CA LEU A 107 45.36 -0.06 -15.84
C LEU A 107 45.39 0.74 -14.53
N ARG A 108 46.58 1.16 -14.11
CA ARG A 108 46.78 2.04 -12.96
C ARG A 108 46.77 3.48 -13.41
N VAL A 109 45.90 4.30 -12.83
CA VAL A 109 45.74 5.72 -13.15
C VAL A 109 45.97 6.53 -11.88
N GLY A 110 47.13 7.17 -11.76
CA GLY A 110 47.44 8.10 -10.70
C GLY A 110 47.03 9.51 -11.09
N VAL A 111 46.22 10.15 -10.28
CA VAL A 111 45.67 11.48 -10.56
C VAL A 111 45.99 12.45 -9.44
N GLU A 112 46.62 13.57 -9.79
CA GLU A 112 46.73 14.73 -8.91
C GLU A 112 45.79 15.82 -9.44
N PRO A 113 44.66 16.10 -8.78
CA PRO A 113 43.64 17.01 -9.31
C PRO A 113 44.13 18.45 -9.56
N GLY A 114 45.17 18.86 -8.84
CA GLY A 114 45.68 20.24 -8.86
C GLY A 114 44.79 21.20 -8.06
N ARG A 115 45.02 22.51 -8.27
CA ARG A 115 44.20 23.55 -7.62
C ARG A 115 42.84 23.65 -8.33
N PRO A 116 41.73 23.66 -7.58
CA PRO A 116 40.41 23.81 -8.17
C PRO A 116 40.17 25.26 -8.63
N ILE A 117 39.29 25.40 -9.62
CA ILE A 117 38.63 26.67 -9.92
C ILE A 117 37.68 27.03 -8.78
N LEU A 118 37.79 28.24 -8.27
CA LEU A 118 36.90 28.77 -7.24
C LEU A 118 35.88 29.74 -7.84
N VAL A 119 34.66 29.70 -7.31
CA VAL A 119 33.59 30.61 -7.73
C VAL A 119 33.80 31.98 -7.10
N THR A 120 34.01 33.01 -7.91
CA THR A 120 34.26 34.38 -7.45
C THR A 120 33.00 35.25 -7.41
N SER A 121 31.99 34.92 -8.22
CA SER A 121 30.69 35.59 -8.20
C SER A 121 29.57 34.66 -8.67
N VAL A 122 28.40 34.80 -8.04
CA VAL A 122 27.16 34.11 -8.41
C VAL A 122 26.04 35.13 -8.45
N THR A 123 25.52 35.39 -9.65
CA THR A 123 24.38 36.27 -9.86
C THR A 123 23.19 35.44 -10.31
N VAL A 124 22.14 35.37 -9.49
CA VAL A 124 20.89 34.68 -9.83
C VAL A 124 19.76 35.69 -9.79
N ASN A 125 19.33 36.12 -10.97
CA ASN A 125 18.26 37.09 -11.14
C ASN A 125 17.00 36.44 -11.69
N VAL A 126 15.85 36.97 -11.28
CA VAL A 126 14.54 36.62 -11.80
C VAL A 126 13.88 37.87 -12.34
N ASP A 127 13.27 37.74 -13.52
CA ASP A 127 12.52 38.81 -14.18
C ASP A 127 11.11 38.31 -14.58
N GLY A 128 10.15 39.23 -14.64
CA GLY A 128 8.72 38.97 -14.80
C GLY A 128 7.93 38.96 -13.50
N GLU A 129 6.67 38.50 -13.55
CA GLU A 129 5.75 38.52 -12.39
C GLU A 129 6.26 37.65 -11.22
N GLY A 130 7.03 36.59 -11.52
CA GLY A 130 7.59 35.69 -10.52
C GLY A 130 8.66 36.30 -9.61
N THR A 131 9.13 37.52 -9.88
CA THR A 131 10.05 38.24 -8.99
C THR A 131 9.44 38.54 -7.62
N LEU A 132 8.11 38.62 -7.52
CA LEU A 132 7.40 38.85 -6.25
C LEU A 132 7.08 37.56 -5.49
N GLU A 133 7.22 36.39 -6.11
CA GLU A 133 6.83 35.09 -5.56
C GLU A 133 7.76 34.66 -4.39
N PRO A 134 7.25 34.54 -3.15
CA PRO A 134 8.08 34.20 -1.98
C PRO A 134 8.82 32.87 -2.11
N ALA A 135 8.19 31.87 -2.75
CA ALA A 135 8.82 30.57 -2.96
C ALA A 135 10.06 30.68 -3.87
N ILE A 136 9.98 31.48 -4.94
CA ILE A 136 11.10 31.70 -5.86
C ILE A 136 12.21 32.49 -5.15
N LYS A 137 11.87 33.57 -4.44
CA LYS A 137 12.85 34.34 -3.64
C LYS A 137 13.64 33.47 -2.67
N LYS A 138 12.95 32.57 -1.97
CA LYS A 138 13.59 31.63 -1.04
C LYS A 138 14.57 30.71 -1.77
N MET A 139 14.19 30.16 -2.92
CA MET A 139 15.07 29.27 -3.70
C MET A 139 16.30 29.99 -4.25
N ILE A 140 16.20 31.26 -4.62
CA ILE A 140 17.35 32.08 -5.02
C ILE A 140 18.28 32.29 -3.83
N ALA A 141 17.74 32.64 -2.66
CA ALA A 141 18.54 32.84 -1.44
C ALA A 141 19.22 31.55 -0.96
N GLU A 142 18.57 30.41 -1.19
CA GLU A 142 19.07 29.06 -0.88
C GLU A 142 19.82 28.41 -2.05
N PHE A 143 20.19 29.17 -3.10
CA PHE A 143 20.93 28.62 -4.23
C PHE A 143 22.26 27.99 -3.72
N PRO A 144 22.53 26.72 -4.05
CA PRO A 144 23.55 25.92 -3.35
C PRO A 144 24.98 26.30 -3.72
N VAL A 145 25.20 27.07 -4.80
CA VAL A 145 26.52 27.54 -5.22
C VAL A 145 26.73 28.96 -4.71
N ARG A 146 27.81 29.17 -3.95
CA ARG A 146 28.16 30.46 -3.34
C ARG A 146 29.57 30.90 -3.75
N GLN A 147 29.83 32.19 -3.54
CA GLN A 147 31.18 32.73 -3.65
C GLN A 147 32.13 32.03 -2.67
N GLY A 148 33.31 31.64 -3.15
CA GLY A 148 34.32 30.90 -2.41
C GLY A 148 34.24 29.38 -2.59
N ASP A 149 33.13 28.85 -3.11
CA ASP A 149 32.99 27.42 -3.34
C ASP A 149 33.89 26.96 -4.49
N ARG A 150 34.32 25.69 -4.43
CA ARG A 150 34.87 25.00 -5.60
C ARG A 150 33.80 24.89 -6.67
N LEU A 151 34.15 25.18 -7.93
CA LEU A 151 33.22 25.03 -9.05
C LEU A 151 32.71 23.58 -9.14
N ARG A 152 31.39 23.41 -8.98
CA ARG A 152 30.68 22.13 -9.12
C ARG A 152 29.54 22.31 -10.13
N GLN A 153 29.81 21.93 -11.38
CA GLN A 153 28.85 22.09 -12.49
C GLN A 153 27.62 21.20 -12.31
N ASP A 154 27.79 20.01 -11.72
CA ASP A 154 26.70 19.09 -11.40
C ASP A 154 25.70 19.70 -10.39
N ILE A 155 26.20 20.36 -9.35
CA ILE A 155 25.38 21.07 -8.36
C ILE A 155 24.67 22.26 -9.01
N TYR A 156 25.39 23.04 -9.83
CA TYR A 156 24.83 24.17 -10.57
C TYR A 156 23.69 23.73 -11.51
N GLU A 157 23.91 22.72 -12.35
CA GLU A 157 22.92 22.22 -13.30
C GLU A 157 21.69 21.66 -12.59
N ALA A 158 21.88 20.90 -11.50
CA ALA A 158 20.77 20.41 -10.68
C ALA A 158 19.97 21.55 -10.03
N ALA A 159 20.64 22.58 -9.52
CA ALA A 159 20.01 23.74 -8.90
C ALA A 159 19.22 24.59 -9.92
N LYS A 160 19.82 24.84 -11.09
CA LYS A 160 19.20 25.52 -12.22
C LYS A 160 17.92 24.79 -12.67
N ALA A 161 18.02 23.49 -12.92
CA ALA A 161 16.87 22.68 -13.32
C ALA A 161 15.77 22.64 -12.25
N ASN A 162 16.13 22.58 -10.96
CA ASN A 162 15.17 22.60 -9.87
C ASN A 162 14.43 23.95 -9.77
N LEU A 163 15.16 25.07 -9.91
CA LEU A 163 14.59 26.41 -9.89
C LEU A 163 13.59 26.62 -11.03
N GLU A 164 13.95 26.25 -12.26
CA GLU A 164 13.05 26.30 -13.42
C GLU A 164 11.82 25.39 -13.22
N LYS A 165 12.04 24.12 -12.87
CA LYS A 165 10.96 23.16 -12.63
C LYS A 165 9.99 23.65 -11.55
N LYS A 166 10.50 24.20 -10.44
CA LYS A 166 9.64 24.71 -9.37
C LYS A 166 8.90 25.96 -9.80
N THR A 167 9.53 26.86 -10.55
CA THR A 167 8.90 28.04 -11.13
C THR A 167 7.73 27.64 -12.04
N ILE A 168 7.92 26.68 -12.94
CA ILE A 168 6.85 26.11 -13.78
C ILE A 168 5.73 25.51 -12.91
N SER A 169 6.09 24.81 -11.83
CA SER A 169 5.09 24.21 -10.91
C SER A 169 4.22 25.24 -10.16
N LEU A 170 4.69 26.49 -10.06
CA LEU A 170 3.98 27.62 -9.45
C LEU A 170 3.09 28.37 -10.46
N GLY A 171 2.93 27.85 -11.69
CA GLY A 171 2.04 28.40 -12.71
C GLY A 171 2.73 29.31 -13.72
N TYR A 172 4.05 29.51 -13.64
CA TYR A 172 4.83 30.28 -14.61
C TYR A 172 5.25 29.38 -15.79
N LEU A 173 4.31 29.08 -16.69
CA LEU A 173 4.48 28.06 -17.73
C LEU A 173 5.39 28.46 -18.90
N ASP A 174 5.74 29.74 -18.99
CA ASP A 174 6.67 30.29 -19.97
C ASP A 174 8.03 30.58 -19.34
N ALA A 175 8.33 29.99 -18.17
CA ALA A 175 9.60 30.21 -17.52
C ALA A 175 10.75 29.60 -18.33
N PHE A 176 11.79 30.39 -18.61
CA PHE A 176 13.01 29.96 -19.28
C PHE A 176 14.20 30.81 -18.85
N TYR A 177 15.42 30.28 -18.99
CA TYR A 177 16.63 31.05 -18.75
C TYR A 177 17.01 31.89 -19.99
N SER A 178 16.99 33.23 -19.86
CA SER A 178 17.53 34.12 -20.89
C SER A 178 19.06 34.22 -20.84
N GLU A 179 19.65 33.96 -19.67
CA GLU A 179 21.09 33.81 -19.50
C GLU A 179 21.38 32.64 -18.56
N HIS A 180 22.32 31.78 -18.94
CA HIS A 180 22.82 30.69 -18.10
C HIS A 180 24.30 30.39 -18.38
N SER A 181 25.20 31.28 -17.93
CA SER A 181 26.63 31.19 -18.26
C SER A 181 27.51 30.91 -17.04
N ILE A 182 28.53 30.09 -17.24
CA ILE A 182 29.69 29.93 -16.34
C ILE A 182 30.91 30.40 -17.12
N ARG A 183 31.54 31.51 -16.72
CA ARG A 183 32.78 32.00 -17.33
C ARG A 183 33.96 31.56 -16.47
N VAL A 184 34.81 30.70 -17.01
CA VAL A 184 35.98 30.14 -16.32
C VAL A 184 37.26 30.82 -16.81
N SER A 185 38.07 31.32 -15.89
CA SER A 185 39.43 31.84 -16.14
C SER A 185 40.47 30.87 -15.59
N LEU A 186 41.20 30.21 -16.48
CA LEU A 186 42.25 29.26 -16.09
C LEU A 186 43.51 29.94 -15.53
N GLN A 187 43.74 31.20 -15.87
CA GLN A 187 44.87 31.98 -15.36
C GLN A 187 44.64 32.41 -13.91
N GLU A 188 43.42 32.86 -13.60
CA GLU A 188 43.04 33.31 -12.25
C GLU A 188 42.50 32.19 -11.36
N LEU A 189 42.31 31.00 -11.94
CA LEU A 189 41.62 29.86 -11.32
C LEU A 189 40.24 30.27 -10.76
N SER A 190 39.49 31.07 -11.52
CA SER A 190 38.25 31.69 -11.10
C SER A 190 37.06 31.31 -12.01
N ALA A 191 35.86 31.28 -11.45
CA ALA A 191 34.61 31.11 -12.18
C ALA A 191 33.57 32.18 -11.76
N SER A 192 32.90 32.78 -12.75
CA SER A 192 31.73 33.64 -12.52
C SER A 192 30.48 33.02 -13.13
N ILE A 193 29.39 33.02 -12.36
CA ILE A 193 28.11 32.41 -12.73
C ILE A 193 27.05 33.49 -12.87
N ASN A 194 26.39 33.54 -14.02
CA ASN A 194 25.26 34.44 -14.26
C ASN A 194 24.04 33.63 -14.75
N LEU A 195 22.96 33.73 -13.98
CA LEU A 195 21.66 33.16 -14.26
C LEU A 195 20.61 34.26 -14.30
N VAL A 196 19.84 34.32 -15.40
CA VAL A 196 18.66 35.20 -15.51
C VAL A 196 17.48 34.35 -15.94
N LEU A 197 16.55 34.11 -15.02
CA LEU A 197 15.32 33.38 -15.26
C LEU A 197 14.20 34.37 -15.62
N LYS A 198 13.67 34.27 -16.83
CA LYS A 198 12.43 34.96 -17.23
C LYS A 198 11.26 34.09 -16.82
N THR A 199 10.34 34.64 -16.04
CA THR A 199 9.18 33.90 -15.51
C THR A 199 7.94 34.02 -16.39
N GLY A 200 7.80 35.12 -17.13
CA GLY A 200 6.57 35.44 -17.84
C GLY A 200 5.43 35.76 -16.87
N ARG A 201 4.21 35.44 -17.28
CA ARG A 201 2.98 35.66 -16.49
C ARG A 201 2.56 34.39 -15.75
N GLN A 202 1.84 34.55 -14.65
CA GLN A 202 1.30 33.40 -13.91
C GLN A 202 -0.02 32.91 -14.51
N TYR A 203 -0.03 31.67 -15.00
CA TYR A 203 -1.21 31.03 -15.56
C TYR A 203 -2.15 30.49 -14.49
N ARG A 204 -3.44 30.46 -14.82
CA ARG A 204 -4.53 29.90 -14.02
C ARG A 204 -5.24 28.79 -14.78
N PHE A 205 -5.96 27.94 -14.05
CA PHE A 205 -6.88 26.98 -14.68
C PHE A 205 -8.05 27.71 -15.32
N GLY A 206 -8.29 27.45 -16.60
CA GLY A 206 -9.44 27.91 -17.35
C GLY A 206 -10.62 26.94 -17.31
N PRO A 207 -11.53 27.00 -18.29
CA PRO A 207 -12.66 26.08 -18.40
C PRO A 207 -12.20 24.64 -18.62
N VAL A 208 -13.01 23.69 -18.15
CA VAL A 208 -12.76 22.25 -18.24
C VAL A 208 -13.76 21.63 -19.21
N SER A 209 -13.26 20.83 -20.17
CA SER A 209 -14.08 20.08 -21.11
C SER A 209 -13.89 18.57 -20.90
N PHE A 210 -14.98 17.81 -20.98
CA PHE A 210 -14.96 16.35 -20.93
C PHE A 210 -15.31 15.79 -22.30
N THR A 211 -14.59 14.75 -22.72
CA THR A 211 -14.87 14.01 -23.96
C THR A 211 -14.89 12.50 -23.70
N GLY A 212 -15.69 11.76 -24.45
CA GLY A 212 -15.81 10.30 -24.32
C GLY A 212 -16.56 9.82 -23.07
N ASN A 213 -17.38 10.69 -22.46
CA ASN A 213 -18.21 10.40 -21.28
C ASN A 213 -19.73 10.31 -21.56
N PRO A 214 -20.20 9.62 -22.62
CA PRO A 214 -21.60 9.72 -23.06
C PRO A 214 -22.64 9.32 -21.99
N ASN A 215 -22.21 8.54 -20.99
CA ASN A 215 -23.09 7.98 -19.95
C ASN A 215 -22.86 8.60 -18.56
N TYR A 216 -22.00 9.61 -18.43
CA TYR A 216 -21.66 10.22 -17.14
C TYR A 216 -21.92 11.73 -17.16
N PRO A 217 -22.74 12.26 -16.25
CA PRO A 217 -22.98 13.70 -16.15
C PRO A 217 -21.69 14.45 -15.81
N GLU A 218 -21.43 15.58 -16.47
CA GLU A 218 -20.23 16.38 -16.19
C GLU A 218 -20.18 16.88 -14.73
N ALA A 219 -21.33 17.23 -14.15
CA ALA A 219 -21.43 17.61 -12.75
C ALA A 219 -20.94 16.50 -11.80
N PHE A 220 -21.14 15.22 -12.17
CA PHE A 220 -20.56 14.10 -11.43
C PHE A 220 -19.05 13.99 -11.64
N LEU A 221 -18.54 14.27 -12.84
CA LEU A 221 -17.12 14.18 -13.15
C LEU A 221 -16.29 15.30 -12.49
N GLN A 222 -16.87 16.49 -12.32
CA GLN A 222 -16.22 17.64 -11.71
C GLN A 222 -15.73 17.38 -10.28
N ARG A 223 -16.38 16.46 -9.52
CA ARG A 223 -15.94 16.07 -8.17
C ARG A 223 -14.54 15.47 -8.12
N TYR A 224 -14.03 14.97 -9.25
CA TYR A 224 -12.71 14.34 -9.35
C TYR A 224 -11.58 15.34 -9.65
N LEU A 225 -11.91 16.60 -9.95
CA LEU A 225 -10.94 17.65 -10.20
C LEU A 225 -10.19 18.02 -8.92
N ALA A 226 -8.87 18.07 -8.97
CA ALA A 226 -8.03 18.52 -7.86
C ALA A 226 -7.86 20.06 -7.81
N PHE A 227 -8.55 20.78 -8.69
CA PHE A 227 -8.47 22.22 -8.88
C PHE A 227 -9.87 22.80 -9.19
N LYS A 228 -9.97 24.12 -9.15
CA LYS A 228 -11.12 24.88 -9.64
C LYS A 228 -10.66 25.90 -10.69
N PRO A 229 -11.49 26.25 -11.68
CA PRO A 229 -11.20 27.37 -12.57
C PRO A 229 -10.85 28.64 -11.80
N GLY A 230 -9.90 29.42 -12.30
CA GLY A 230 -9.33 30.63 -11.68
C GLY A 230 -8.21 30.37 -10.66
N GLN A 231 -8.03 29.13 -10.18
CA GLN A 231 -6.88 28.80 -9.34
C GLN A 231 -5.58 28.81 -10.15
N VAL A 232 -4.44 29.09 -9.49
CA VAL A 232 -3.12 28.98 -10.09
C VAL A 232 -2.91 27.60 -10.72
N PHE A 233 -2.43 27.59 -11.96
CA PHE A 233 -2.17 26.37 -12.71
C PHE A 233 -1.09 25.53 -12.03
N SER A 234 -1.28 24.22 -12.02
CA SER A 234 -0.33 23.28 -11.43
C SER A 234 -0.37 21.92 -12.12
N GLN A 235 0.77 21.47 -12.64
CA GLN A 235 0.89 20.13 -13.22
C GLN A 235 0.60 19.02 -12.19
N GLU A 236 0.92 19.25 -10.92
CA GLU A 236 0.61 18.31 -9.84
C GLU A 236 -0.91 18.11 -9.68
N LYS A 237 -1.69 19.19 -9.80
CA LYS A 237 -3.16 19.10 -9.74
C LYS A 237 -3.75 18.42 -10.98
N LEU A 238 -3.15 18.57 -12.17
CA LEU A 238 -3.55 17.81 -13.35
C LEU A 238 -3.28 16.31 -13.16
N ALA A 239 -2.07 15.95 -12.72
CA ALA A 239 -1.69 14.56 -12.44
C ALA A 239 -2.59 13.96 -11.36
N ARG A 240 -2.90 14.71 -10.30
CA ARG A 240 -3.84 14.26 -9.27
C ARG A 240 -5.25 14.06 -9.80
N THR A 241 -5.73 14.93 -10.68
CA THR A 241 -7.04 14.78 -11.35
C THR A 241 -7.07 13.51 -12.20
N GLN A 242 -6.01 13.24 -12.96
CA GLN A 242 -5.86 11.99 -13.72
C GLN A 242 -5.91 10.77 -12.82
N SER A 243 -5.14 10.77 -11.72
CA SER A 243 -5.16 9.67 -10.74
C SER A 243 -6.52 9.47 -10.08
N ASN A 244 -7.22 10.56 -9.73
CA ASN A 244 -8.55 10.51 -9.12
C ASN A 244 -9.56 9.85 -10.06
N LEU A 245 -9.54 10.19 -11.36
CA LEU A 245 -10.43 9.62 -12.38
C LEU A 245 -10.06 8.17 -12.73
N ALA A 246 -8.76 7.87 -12.85
CA ALA A 246 -8.28 6.52 -13.16
C ALA A 246 -8.59 5.53 -12.02
N GLY A 247 -8.49 5.98 -10.76
CA GLY A 247 -8.80 5.16 -9.58
C GLY A 247 -10.29 4.89 -9.34
N THR A 248 -11.19 5.36 -10.21
CA THR A 248 -12.65 5.15 -10.05
C THR A 248 -13.14 3.80 -10.55
N ASP A 249 -12.32 3.02 -11.25
CA ASP A 249 -12.72 1.80 -11.94
C ASP A 249 -13.75 1.99 -13.08
N ARG A 250 -14.14 3.24 -13.37
CA ARG A 250 -15.16 3.61 -14.37
C ARG A 250 -14.59 3.85 -15.76
N PHE A 251 -13.29 4.11 -15.84
CA PHE A 251 -12.59 4.48 -17.07
C PHE A 251 -11.35 3.62 -17.23
N LYS A 252 -11.15 3.06 -18.42
CA LYS A 252 -9.95 2.29 -18.76
C LYS A 252 -8.79 3.17 -19.19
N VAL A 253 -9.11 4.33 -19.78
CA VAL A 253 -8.15 5.34 -20.24
C VAL A 253 -8.63 6.70 -19.75
N VAL A 254 -7.71 7.47 -19.17
CA VAL A 254 -7.91 8.85 -18.72
C VAL A 254 -6.74 9.68 -19.21
N THR A 255 -7.05 10.73 -19.96
CA THR A 255 -6.06 11.71 -20.43
C THR A 255 -6.46 13.07 -19.90
N VAL A 256 -5.55 13.76 -19.22
CA VAL A 256 -5.77 15.11 -18.71
C VAL A 256 -4.68 16.02 -19.27
N ARG A 257 -5.07 17.01 -20.07
CA ARG A 257 -4.16 17.93 -20.75
C ARG A 257 -4.53 19.38 -20.46
N GLY A 258 -3.57 20.19 -20.02
CA GLY A 258 -3.70 21.64 -20.07
C GLY A 258 -3.27 22.14 -21.44
N ALA A 259 -4.17 22.72 -22.21
CA ALA A 259 -3.89 23.22 -23.56
C ALA A 259 -3.38 24.66 -23.47
N LYS A 260 -2.09 24.82 -23.13
CA LYS A 260 -1.45 26.15 -22.96
C LYS A 260 -1.58 27.01 -24.21
N GLU A 261 -1.51 26.37 -25.38
CA GLU A 261 -1.59 27.04 -26.68
C GLU A 261 -2.98 27.67 -26.95
N ALA A 262 -4.01 27.21 -26.23
CA ALA A 262 -5.37 27.72 -26.31
C ALA A 262 -5.73 28.62 -25.12
N ALA A 263 -4.74 29.08 -24.34
CA ALA A 263 -4.97 29.96 -23.21
C ALA A 263 -5.47 31.34 -23.66
N VAL A 264 -6.47 31.86 -22.95
CA VAL A 264 -7.00 33.23 -23.12
C VAL A 264 -6.90 33.92 -21.77
N ASP A 265 -6.37 35.14 -21.73
CA ASP A 265 -6.16 35.91 -20.49
C ASP A 265 -5.40 35.11 -19.40
N ASP A 266 -4.34 34.41 -19.80
CA ASP A 266 -3.53 33.53 -18.94
C ASP A 266 -4.33 32.37 -18.28
N ALA A 267 -5.55 32.09 -18.74
CA ALA A 267 -6.37 30.98 -18.30
C ALA A 267 -6.21 29.79 -19.25
N VAL A 268 -5.57 28.71 -18.77
CA VAL A 268 -5.30 27.50 -19.55
C VAL A 268 -6.51 26.57 -19.53
N PRO A 269 -7.20 26.34 -20.67
CA PRO A 269 -8.27 25.36 -20.72
C PRO A 269 -7.74 23.94 -20.45
N VAL A 270 -8.54 23.13 -19.76
CA VAL A 270 -8.20 21.75 -19.43
C VAL A 270 -9.11 20.78 -20.17
N GLU A 271 -8.51 19.93 -20.99
CA GLU A 271 -9.19 18.90 -21.77
C GLU A 271 -9.05 17.55 -21.06
N ILE A 272 -10.17 16.91 -20.79
CA ILE A 272 -10.23 15.60 -20.13
C ILE A 272 -10.85 14.58 -21.09
N GLY A 273 -10.01 13.68 -21.60
CA GLY A 273 -10.41 12.55 -22.44
C GLY A 273 -10.67 11.31 -21.59
N LEU A 274 -11.86 10.72 -21.73
CA LEU A 274 -12.30 9.56 -20.98
C LEU A 274 -12.66 8.42 -21.92
N THR A 275 -12.24 7.20 -21.59
CA THR A 275 -12.78 5.99 -22.24
C THR A 275 -13.43 5.09 -21.19
N PRO A 276 -14.76 4.85 -21.24
CA PRO A 276 -15.47 4.08 -20.23
C PRO A 276 -15.01 2.62 -20.16
N SER A 277 -15.00 2.07 -18.94
CA SER A 277 -14.96 0.65 -18.65
C SER A 277 -16.38 0.10 -18.51
N PRO A 278 -16.61 -1.22 -18.69
CA PRO A 278 -17.90 -1.84 -18.41
C PRO A 278 -18.38 -1.50 -16.98
N PRO A 279 -19.51 -0.80 -16.81
CA PRO A 279 -19.97 -0.35 -15.49
C PRO A 279 -20.56 -1.49 -14.67
N LYS A 280 -21.02 -2.56 -15.33
CA LYS A 280 -21.66 -3.73 -14.72
C LYS A 280 -20.66 -4.86 -14.58
N ARG A 281 -20.59 -5.45 -13.38
CA ARG A 281 -19.66 -6.51 -13.01
C ARG A 281 -20.40 -7.58 -12.23
N LEU A 282 -20.10 -8.84 -12.51
CA LEU A 282 -20.59 -9.98 -11.77
C LEU A 282 -19.38 -10.73 -11.21
N LYS A 283 -19.36 -10.94 -9.89
CA LYS A 283 -18.29 -11.65 -9.18
C LYS A 283 -18.89 -12.86 -8.47
N PHE A 284 -18.21 -13.98 -8.59
CA PHE A 284 -18.55 -15.21 -7.90
C PHE A 284 -17.47 -15.51 -6.88
N GLY A 285 -17.86 -15.92 -5.68
CA GLY A 285 -16.96 -16.40 -4.64
C GLY A 285 -17.39 -17.78 -4.18
N ILE A 286 -16.41 -18.62 -3.89
CA ILE A 286 -16.61 -19.91 -3.23
C ILE A 286 -15.59 -20.01 -2.10
N GLY A 287 -15.99 -20.62 -1.00
CA GLY A 287 -15.09 -20.88 0.10
C GLY A 287 -15.60 -22.02 0.96
N TYR A 288 -14.79 -22.39 1.94
CA TYR A 288 -15.14 -23.38 2.94
C TYR A 288 -14.60 -22.89 4.28
N GLY A 289 -15.41 -23.03 5.31
CA GLY A 289 -15.07 -22.72 6.70
C GLY A 289 -15.55 -23.87 7.58
N THR A 290 -14.75 -24.34 8.52
CA THR A 290 -15.21 -25.34 9.50
C THR A 290 -16.39 -24.83 10.33
N ASP A 291 -16.47 -23.52 10.52
CA ASP A 291 -17.60 -22.87 11.20
C ASP A 291 -18.81 -22.63 10.30
N THR A 292 -18.67 -22.57 8.97
CA THR A 292 -19.74 -22.09 8.08
C THR A 292 -20.15 -23.07 6.99
N GLY A 293 -19.42 -24.19 6.87
CA GLY A 293 -19.55 -25.17 5.81
C GLY A 293 -19.08 -24.64 4.46
N LEU A 294 -19.64 -25.20 3.39
CA LEU A 294 -19.47 -24.66 2.04
C LEU A 294 -20.17 -23.30 1.93
N ARG A 295 -19.45 -22.26 1.45
CA ARG A 295 -19.98 -20.91 1.23
C ARG A 295 -19.87 -20.51 -0.24
N GLY A 296 -20.93 -19.91 -0.76
CA GLY A 296 -21.00 -19.30 -2.08
C GLY A 296 -21.44 -17.85 -1.99
N THR A 297 -20.84 -16.99 -2.83
CA THR A 297 -21.26 -15.59 -2.97
C THR A 297 -21.45 -15.21 -4.43
N VAL A 298 -22.47 -14.40 -4.68
CA VAL A 298 -22.71 -13.76 -5.98
C VAL A 298 -22.83 -12.27 -5.72
N ARG A 299 -21.93 -11.48 -6.29
CA ARG A 299 -21.95 -10.01 -6.19
C ARG A 299 -22.16 -9.38 -7.56
N TYR A 300 -23.26 -8.68 -7.73
CA TYR A 300 -23.55 -7.83 -8.88
C TYR A 300 -23.25 -6.37 -8.52
N GLN A 301 -22.44 -5.70 -9.34
CA GLN A 301 -22.10 -4.29 -9.16
C GLN A 301 -22.45 -3.53 -10.44
N ASP A 302 -23.26 -2.49 -10.35
CA ASP A 302 -23.43 -1.48 -11.40
C ASP A 302 -22.87 -0.16 -10.91
N LEU A 303 -21.75 0.27 -11.46
CA LEU A 303 -21.12 1.52 -11.08
C LEU A 303 -21.92 2.74 -11.53
N ASN A 304 -22.78 2.64 -12.55
CA ASN A 304 -23.44 3.80 -13.16
C ASN A 304 -24.94 3.57 -13.39
N ILE A 305 -25.63 3.14 -12.33
CA ILE A 305 -27.05 2.83 -12.41
C ILE A 305 -27.84 4.07 -12.85
N GLY A 306 -28.63 3.93 -13.91
CA GLY A 306 -29.44 5.00 -14.48
C GLY A 306 -28.65 6.17 -15.08
N HIS A 307 -27.36 5.99 -15.41
CA HIS A 307 -26.50 7.02 -16.03
C HIS A 307 -26.30 8.29 -15.18
N ARG A 308 -26.34 8.15 -13.84
CA ARG A 308 -26.22 9.27 -12.88
C ARG A 308 -24.88 9.35 -12.16
N GLY A 309 -23.97 8.39 -12.40
CA GLY A 309 -22.77 8.19 -11.58
C GLY A 309 -23.03 7.45 -10.26
N HIS A 310 -24.29 7.10 -9.98
CA HIS A 310 -24.69 6.36 -8.79
C HIS A 310 -24.30 4.88 -8.89
N GLY A 311 -24.00 4.27 -7.75
CA GLY A 311 -23.64 2.84 -7.68
C GLY A 311 -24.79 1.98 -7.16
N LEU A 312 -24.86 0.74 -7.62
CA LEU A 312 -25.68 -0.32 -7.06
C LEU A 312 -24.79 -1.54 -6.80
N ASP A 313 -24.77 -2.01 -5.56
CA ASP A 313 -24.09 -3.23 -5.15
C ASP A 313 -25.14 -4.21 -4.63
N THR A 314 -25.15 -5.43 -5.13
CA THR A 314 -26.06 -6.49 -4.70
C THR A 314 -25.24 -7.73 -4.41
N GLU A 315 -25.40 -8.29 -3.22
CA GLU A 315 -24.65 -9.44 -2.74
C GLU A 315 -25.61 -10.50 -2.20
N LEU A 316 -25.54 -11.69 -2.79
CA LEU A 316 -26.15 -12.90 -2.28
C LEU A 316 -25.05 -13.75 -1.64
N LYS A 317 -25.23 -14.16 -0.39
CA LYS A 317 -24.37 -15.07 0.34
C LYS A 317 -25.18 -16.28 0.78
N VAL A 318 -24.67 -17.47 0.52
CA VAL A 318 -25.30 -18.73 0.93
C VAL A 318 -24.21 -19.64 1.49
N SER A 319 -24.42 -20.13 2.71
CA SER A 319 -23.66 -21.20 3.32
C SER A 319 -24.61 -22.09 4.14
N GLU A 320 -24.05 -23.15 4.74
CA GLU A 320 -24.84 -24.08 5.56
C GLU A 320 -25.51 -23.37 6.74
N ILE A 321 -24.79 -22.43 7.39
CA ILE A 321 -25.29 -21.66 8.54
C ILE A 321 -25.90 -20.31 8.15
N PHE A 322 -25.38 -19.64 7.11
CA PHE A 322 -25.75 -18.26 6.79
C PHE A 322 -26.39 -18.13 5.42
N GLN A 323 -27.54 -17.47 5.33
CA GLN A 323 -28.10 -17.00 4.07
C GLN A 323 -28.38 -15.50 4.15
N GLY A 324 -27.99 -14.74 3.14
CA GLY A 324 -28.20 -13.30 3.17
C GLY A 324 -28.26 -12.66 1.80
N LEU A 325 -29.09 -11.63 1.69
CA LEU A 325 -29.21 -10.76 0.53
C LEU A 325 -28.98 -9.31 0.96
N GLY A 326 -27.97 -8.66 0.42
CA GLY A 326 -27.71 -7.23 0.60
C GLY A 326 -27.89 -6.48 -0.70
N VAL A 327 -28.62 -5.36 -0.67
CA VAL A 327 -28.71 -4.40 -1.77
C VAL A 327 -28.29 -3.04 -1.24
N ARG A 328 -27.26 -2.44 -1.81
CA ARG A 328 -26.75 -1.12 -1.44
C ARG A 328 -26.78 -0.18 -2.63
N TYR A 329 -27.54 0.89 -2.52
CA TYR A 329 -27.52 2.00 -3.46
C TYR A 329 -26.60 3.10 -2.95
N VAL A 330 -25.67 3.58 -3.78
CA VAL A 330 -24.66 4.58 -3.42
C VAL A 330 -24.90 5.88 -4.19
N PHE A 331 -25.08 6.96 -3.43
CA PHE A 331 -25.20 8.34 -3.88
C PHE A 331 -23.86 9.07 -3.66
N PRO A 332 -23.04 9.29 -4.70
CA PRO A 332 -21.80 10.05 -4.56
C PRO A 332 -22.11 11.52 -4.21
N ALA A 333 -21.34 12.13 -3.32
CA ALA A 333 -21.47 13.56 -3.09
C ALA A 333 -21.03 14.36 -4.32
N MET A 334 -21.77 15.41 -4.67
CA MET A 334 -21.47 16.22 -5.87
C MET A 334 -20.24 17.12 -5.71
N ILE A 335 -19.88 17.47 -4.46
CA ILE A 335 -18.86 18.49 -4.17
C ILE A 335 -17.46 17.89 -4.05
N ASP A 336 -17.34 16.68 -3.51
CA ASP A 336 -16.06 16.05 -3.26
C ASP A 336 -16.11 14.56 -3.57
N MET A 337 -14.96 13.98 -3.93
CA MET A 337 -14.86 12.56 -4.30
C MET A 337 -14.89 11.58 -3.11
N LYS A 338 -14.64 12.06 -1.89
CA LYS A 338 -14.39 11.27 -0.68
C LYS A 338 -15.63 11.08 0.20
N SER A 339 -16.70 11.79 -0.11
CA SER A 339 -17.98 11.74 0.57
C SER A 339 -19.01 11.00 -0.28
N LEU A 340 -19.82 10.17 0.36
CA LEU A 340 -20.95 9.49 -0.27
C LEU A 340 -22.06 9.26 0.76
N SER A 341 -23.27 9.10 0.28
CA SER A 341 -24.37 8.54 1.06
C SER A 341 -24.77 7.19 0.47
N SER A 342 -25.30 6.29 1.28
CA SER A 342 -25.85 5.04 0.78
C SER A 342 -27.14 4.65 1.50
N LEU A 343 -27.98 3.93 0.78
CA LEU A 343 -29.15 3.24 1.32
C LEU A 343 -28.92 1.74 1.14
N LYS A 344 -28.96 0.98 2.24
CA LYS A 344 -28.82 -0.47 2.25
C LYS A 344 -30.14 -1.10 2.66
N LEU A 345 -30.57 -2.11 1.91
CA LEU A 345 -31.60 -3.08 2.27
C LEU A 345 -30.90 -4.42 2.50
N GLY A 346 -31.23 -5.13 3.56
CA GLY A 346 -30.60 -6.40 3.90
C GLY A 346 -31.60 -7.40 4.45
N PHE A 347 -31.42 -8.67 4.10
CA PHE A 347 -32.02 -9.81 4.76
C PHE A 347 -30.89 -10.76 5.17
N GLU A 348 -30.95 -11.27 6.39
CA GLU A 348 -30.00 -12.26 6.89
C GLU A 348 -30.74 -13.32 7.70
N ARG A 349 -30.34 -14.57 7.49
CA ARG A 349 -30.74 -15.75 8.24
C ARG A 349 -29.48 -16.46 8.73
N GLU A 350 -29.41 -16.71 10.03
CA GLU A 350 -28.42 -17.53 10.69
C GLU A 350 -29.13 -18.71 11.36
N ASP A 351 -28.78 -19.92 10.96
CA ASP A 351 -29.38 -21.16 11.44
C ASP A 351 -28.28 -22.07 12.00
N THR A 352 -28.22 -22.19 13.33
CA THR A 352 -27.29 -23.06 14.04
C THR A 352 -28.05 -24.10 14.85
N THR A 353 -27.34 -25.07 15.43
CA THR A 353 -27.94 -26.07 16.31
C THR A 353 -28.72 -25.47 17.48
N ASP A 354 -28.26 -24.32 18.00
CA ASP A 354 -28.78 -23.73 19.24
C ASP A 354 -29.73 -22.56 19.01
N LYS A 355 -29.65 -21.90 17.85
CA LYS A 355 -30.44 -20.71 17.54
C LYS A 355 -30.79 -20.56 16.06
N LEU A 356 -31.90 -19.89 15.82
CA LEU A 356 -32.32 -19.36 14.52
C LEU A 356 -32.50 -17.85 14.66
N VAL A 357 -31.85 -17.07 13.80
CA VAL A 357 -31.99 -15.61 13.77
C VAL A 357 -32.30 -15.19 12.35
N GLU A 358 -33.43 -14.52 12.15
CA GLU A 358 -33.82 -13.93 10.87
C GLU A 358 -34.05 -12.44 11.08
N TYR A 359 -33.44 -11.59 10.24
CA TYR A 359 -33.75 -10.17 10.27
C TYR A 359 -33.74 -9.50 8.91
N VAL A 360 -34.59 -8.48 8.78
CA VAL A 360 -34.58 -7.54 7.67
C VAL A 360 -34.09 -6.20 8.21
N LEU A 361 -33.22 -5.52 7.46
CA LEU A 361 -32.74 -4.19 7.79
C LEU A 361 -32.86 -3.19 6.65
N VAL A 362 -33.05 -1.93 7.01
CA VAL A 362 -32.88 -0.77 6.14
C VAL A 362 -31.91 0.18 6.83
N GLU A 363 -30.84 0.57 6.16
CA GLU A 363 -29.83 1.48 6.71
C GLU A 363 -29.54 2.63 5.77
N GLY A 364 -29.71 3.86 6.26
CA GLY A 364 -29.20 5.07 5.63
C GLY A 364 -27.85 5.43 6.24
N GLU A 365 -26.82 5.65 5.42
CA GLU A 365 -25.46 5.94 5.87
C GLU A 365 -24.88 7.13 5.10
N HIS A 366 -24.16 8.03 5.78
CA HIS A 366 -23.32 9.04 5.16
C HIS A 366 -21.87 8.84 5.58
N THR A 367 -20.98 8.66 4.61
CA THR A 367 -19.57 8.36 4.79
C THR A 367 -18.70 9.51 4.30
N ARG A 368 -17.64 9.81 5.05
CA ARG A 368 -16.57 10.76 4.65
C ARG A 368 -15.20 10.21 5.01
N THR A 369 -14.21 10.48 4.17
CA THR A 369 -12.80 10.31 4.56
C THR A 369 -12.35 11.46 5.46
N ILE A 370 -11.87 11.14 6.65
CA ILE A 370 -11.26 12.06 7.62
C ILE A 370 -9.73 11.97 7.47
N GLY A 371 -9.09 13.08 7.12
CA GLY A 371 -7.64 13.10 6.88
C GLY A 371 -7.22 12.32 5.63
N ARG A 372 -6.20 11.47 5.76
CA ARG A 372 -5.65 10.69 4.62
C ARG A 372 -6.31 9.34 4.44
N ASP A 373 -6.42 8.54 5.51
CA ASP A 373 -6.74 7.10 5.41
C ASP A 373 -7.85 6.63 6.36
N VAL A 374 -8.50 7.55 7.08
CA VAL A 374 -9.58 7.22 8.02
C VAL A 374 -10.92 7.46 7.36
N ILE A 375 -11.83 6.52 7.49
CA ILE A 375 -13.20 6.60 6.99
C ILE A 375 -14.11 6.72 8.20
N GLY A 376 -14.89 7.79 8.26
CA GLY A 376 -15.94 7.98 9.26
C GLY A 376 -17.32 7.94 8.60
N SER A 377 -18.29 7.33 9.27
CA SER A 377 -19.69 7.39 8.83
C SER A 377 -20.66 7.61 9.98
N ILE A 378 -21.79 8.21 9.65
CA ILE A 378 -22.99 8.27 10.49
C ILE A 378 -24.07 7.47 9.81
N PHE A 379 -24.86 6.71 10.56
CA PHE A 379 -25.92 5.89 10.01
C PHE A 379 -27.15 5.85 10.91
N VAL A 380 -28.28 5.49 10.31
CA VAL A 380 -29.50 5.08 11.01
C VAL A 380 -29.96 3.77 10.40
N ARG A 381 -30.08 2.74 11.23
CA ARG A 381 -30.54 1.40 10.86
C ARG A 381 -31.90 1.11 11.48
N LEU A 382 -32.86 0.71 10.66
CA LEU A 382 -34.09 0.06 11.08
C LEU A 382 -33.91 -1.44 10.91
N GLN A 383 -34.25 -2.23 11.92
CA GLN A 383 -34.10 -3.68 11.87
C GLN A 383 -35.33 -4.34 12.49
N GLN A 384 -35.90 -5.30 11.77
CA GLN A 384 -36.93 -6.20 12.28
C GLN A 384 -36.29 -7.58 12.41
N GLU A 385 -36.22 -8.10 13.63
CA GLU A 385 -35.68 -9.42 13.96
C GLU A 385 -36.80 -10.34 14.44
N ASP A 386 -36.76 -11.56 13.96
CA ASP A 386 -37.47 -12.73 14.49
C ASP A 386 -36.40 -13.78 14.82
N SER A 387 -36.28 -14.16 16.09
CA SER A 387 -35.23 -15.08 16.54
C SER A 387 -35.73 -16.08 17.57
N LYS A 388 -35.06 -17.23 17.61
CA LYS A 388 -35.33 -18.34 18.51
C LYS A 388 -34.03 -18.90 19.07
N ALA A 389 -33.93 -19.06 20.38
CA ALA A 389 -32.87 -19.83 21.04
C ALA A 389 -33.49 -20.68 22.15
N GLY A 390 -33.23 -21.99 22.11
CA GLY A 390 -33.99 -22.93 22.94
C GLY A 390 -35.50 -22.81 22.70
N ASP A 391 -36.27 -22.58 23.77
CA ASP A 391 -37.72 -22.35 23.71
C ASP A 391 -38.10 -20.85 23.67
N GLN A 392 -37.11 -19.95 23.80
CA GLN A 392 -37.34 -18.51 23.76
C GLN A 392 -37.53 -18.05 22.32
N ILE A 393 -38.67 -17.41 22.04
CA ILE A 393 -38.94 -16.73 20.76
C ILE A 393 -38.95 -15.23 21.02
N THR A 394 -38.14 -14.50 20.28
CA THR A 394 -38.01 -13.03 20.38
C THR A 394 -38.37 -12.39 19.06
N ARG A 395 -39.25 -11.39 19.11
CA ARG A 395 -39.55 -10.52 17.98
C ARG A 395 -39.27 -9.08 18.36
N SER A 396 -38.39 -8.41 17.63
CA SER A 396 -37.96 -7.06 18.01
C SER A 396 -37.79 -6.16 16.81
N PHE A 397 -38.30 -4.94 16.94
CA PHE A 397 -38.00 -3.84 16.04
C PHE A 397 -36.97 -2.92 16.70
N LEU A 398 -35.95 -2.52 15.96
CA LEU A 398 -34.87 -1.66 16.45
C LEU A 398 -34.64 -0.50 15.48
N LEU A 399 -34.76 0.73 15.98
CA LEU A 399 -34.26 1.94 15.35
C LEU A 399 -32.92 2.32 16.01
N MET A 400 -31.84 2.22 15.24
CA MET A 400 -30.47 2.36 15.73
C MET A 400 -29.71 3.44 14.96
N PRO A 401 -29.64 4.68 15.46
CA PRO A 401 -28.59 5.61 15.07
C PRO A 401 -27.22 5.09 15.52
N GLY A 402 -26.19 5.38 14.73
CA GLY A 402 -24.82 5.06 15.10
C GLY A 402 -23.76 5.79 14.29
N VAL A 403 -22.52 5.60 14.71
CA VAL A 403 -21.33 6.12 14.07
C VAL A 403 -20.33 4.99 13.85
N ARG A 404 -19.60 5.02 12.74
CA ARG A 404 -18.50 4.09 12.46
C ARG A 404 -17.23 4.86 12.14
N LEU A 405 -16.11 4.29 12.54
CA LEU A 405 -14.78 4.75 12.20
C LEU A 405 -13.94 3.55 11.79
N SER A 406 -13.33 3.59 10.62
CA SER A 406 -12.42 2.55 10.16
C SER A 406 -11.18 3.12 9.48
N GLY A 407 -10.13 2.32 9.45
CA GLY A 407 -8.89 2.68 8.77
C GLY A 407 -8.04 1.45 8.53
N HIS A 408 -7.36 1.41 7.40
CA HIS A 408 -6.45 0.32 7.07
C HIS A 408 -5.23 0.83 6.31
N ARG A 409 -4.08 0.19 6.55
CA ARG A 409 -2.85 0.39 5.80
C ARG A 409 -2.08 -0.92 5.78
N TYR A 410 -2.20 -1.66 4.69
CA TYR A 410 -1.43 -2.86 4.43
C TYR A 410 -0.50 -2.64 3.24
N ASN A 411 0.64 -3.34 3.25
CA ASN A 411 1.56 -3.32 2.12
C ASN A 411 1.18 -4.29 0.99
N ASP A 412 0.35 -5.30 1.27
CA ASP A 412 -0.17 -6.26 0.32
C ASP A 412 -1.54 -6.76 0.80
N LEU A 413 -2.50 -6.94 -0.11
CA LEU A 413 -3.88 -7.34 0.21
C LEU A 413 -4.07 -8.85 0.35
N ILE A 414 -3.18 -9.65 -0.24
CA ILE A 414 -3.26 -11.12 -0.26
C ILE A 414 -2.38 -11.71 0.85
N ARG A 415 -1.16 -11.18 1.00
CA ARG A 415 -0.21 -11.54 2.05
C ARG A 415 0.32 -10.29 2.76
N PRO A 416 -0.48 -9.70 3.66
CA PRO A 416 -0.01 -8.59 4.48
C PRO A 416 1.24 -9.01 5.27
N THR A 417 2.34 -8.28 5.12
CA THR A 417 3.58 -8.51 5.91
C THR A 417 3.91 -7.34 6.81
N ARG A 418 3.22 -6.21 6.63
CA ARG A 418 3.26 -5.05 7.50
C ARG A 418 1.99 -4.24 7.34
N GLY A 419 1.38 -3.86 8.45
CA GLY A 419 0.22 -2.99 8.39
C GLY A 419 -0.73 -3.13 9.55
N PHE A 420 -1.85 -2.44 9.46
CA PHE A 420 -2.93 -2.55 10.42
C PHE A 420 -4.29 -2.31 9.74
N ARG A 421 -5.35 -2.80 10.39
CA ARG A 421 -6.72 -2.34 10.19
C ARG A 421 -7.42 -2.17 11.53
N TYR A 422 -8.38 -1.28 11.59
CA TYR A 422 -9.31 -1.18 12.71
C TYR A 422 -10.68 -0.77 12.23
N ASP A 423 -11.70 -1.21 12.97
CA ASP A 423 -13.10 -0.87 12.79
C ASP A 423 -13.70 -0.63 14.18
N LEU A 424 -14.34 0.53 14.35
CA LEU A 424 -15.01 0.94 15.58
C LEU A 424 -16.43 1.36 15.23
N GLU A 425 -17.42 0.87 15.97
CA GLU A 425 -18.82 1.24 15.82
C GLU A 425 -19.43 1.54 17.18
N ALA A 426 -20.19 2.64 17.27
CA ALA A 426 -21.05 2.94 18.40
C ALA A 426 -22.47 3.12 17.88
N ARG A 427 -23.42 2.40 18.47
CA ARG A 427 -24.84 2.46 18.10
C ARG A 427 -25.72 2.35 19.33
N GLY A 428 -26.91 2.92 19.28
CA GLY A 428 -27.85 2.83 20.39
C GLY A 428 -29.28 2.92 19.93
N THR A 429 -30.19 2.55 20.81
CA THR A 429 -31.64 2.53 20.59
C THR A 429 -32.34 2.83 21.90
N ASP A 430 -33.59 3.30 21.82
CA ASP A 430 -34.43 3.55 22.97
C ASP A 430 -35.90 3.24 22.64
N ARG A 431 -36.65 2.75 23.63
CA ARG A 431 -38.09 2.49 23.50
C ARG A 431 -38.89 3.73 23.11
N SER A 432 -38.47 4.95 23.50
CA SER A 432 -39.12 6.18 23.06
C SER A 432 -39.01 6.45 21.55
N MET A 433 -38.08 5.78 20.85
CA MET A 433 -37.93 5.83 19.39
C MET A 433 -38.76 4.76 18.66
N GLY A 434 -39.59 4.01 19.39
CA GLY A 434 -40.41 2.92 18.84
C GLY A 434 -39.71 1.55 18.80
N SER A 435 -38.52 1.44 19.40
CA SER A 435 -37.79 0.17 19.47
C SER A 435 -38.31 -0.75 20.58
N GLY A 436 -38.10 -2.06 20.44
CA GLY A 436 -38.49 -3.07 21.43
C GLY A 436 -37.68 -3.03 22.73
N THR A 437 -36.44 -2.52 22.68
CA THR A 437 -35.54 -2.42 23.84
C THR A 437 -34.70 -1.14 23.78
N SER A 438 -34.07 -0.79 24.91
CA SER A 438 -33.16 0.35 25.05
C SER A 438 -31.74 -0.13 25.37
N PHE A 439 -30.78 0.24 24.52
CA PHE A 439 -29.37 -0.07 24.76
C PHE A 439 -28.43 0.94 24.09
N LEU A 440 -27.19 0.96 24.58
CA LEU A 440 -26.02 1.56 23.93
C LEU A 440 -24.95 0.48 23.74
N GLN A 441 -24.47 0.31 22.52
CA GLN A 441 -23.52 -0.74 22.15
C GLN A 441 -22.28 -0.14 21.49
N PHE A 442 -21.11 -0.63 21.91
CA PHE A 442 -19.82 -0.34 21.30
C PHE A 442 -19.20 -1.63 20.78
N LEU A 443 -18.68 -1.57 19.55
CA LEU A 443 -18.03 -2.65 18.84
C LEU A 443 -16.66 -2.17 18.38
N GLY A 444 -15.64 -3.01 18.54
CA GLY A 444 -14.30 -2.73 18.07
C GLY A 444 -13.63 -3.98 17.54
N SER A 445 -12.94 -3.87 16.42
CA SER A 445 -12.02 -4.90 15.93
C SER A 445 -10.75 -4.26 15.40
N GLY A 446 -9.64 -4.98 15.55
CA GLY A 446 -8.35 -4.53 15.06
C GLY A 446 -7.45 -5.70 14.68
N GLU A 447 -6.60 -5.46 13.69
CA GLU A 447 -5.52 -6.37 13.32
C GLU A 447 -4.24 -5.58 13.08
N LEU A 448 -3.13 -6.09 13.59
CA LEU A 448 -1.80 -5.51 13.45
C LEU A 448 -0.84 -6.60 12.96
N VAL A 449 -0.10 -6.28 11.90
CA VAL A 449 0.93 -7.14 11.31
C VAL A 449 2.29 -6.45 11.42
N VAL A 450 3.19 -7.05 12.19
CA VAL A 450 4.54 -6.54 12.44
C VAL A 450 5.58 -7.52 11.88
N PRO A 451 6.47 -7.07 10.97
CA PRO A 451 7.56 -7.90 10.50
C PRO A 451 8.66 -8.02 11.55
N LEU A 452 9.13 -9.25 11.75
CA LEU A 452 10.26 -9.64 12.60
C LEU A 452 11.42 -10.16 11.74
N PRO A 453 12.64 -10.29 12.31
CA PRO A 453 13.78 -10.87 11.59
C PRO A 453 13.50 -12.26 11.02
N GLN A 454 14.29 -12.66 10.03
CA GLN A 454 14.20 -13.97 9.39
C GLN A 454 12.85 -14.25 8.72
N ARG A 455 12.11 -13.24 8.24
CA ARG A 455 10.81 -13.41 7.56
C ARG A 455 9.75 -14.06 8.48
N ILE A 456 9.74 -13.66 9.74
CA ILE A 456 8.68 -13.95 10.70
C ILE A 456 7.74 -12.74 10.73
N PHE A 457 6.44 -12.97 10.83
CA PHE A 457 5.42 -11.93 10.96
C PHE A 457 4.59 -12.21 12.20
N LEU A 458 4.53 -11.23 13.09
CA LEU A 458 3.62 -11.27 14.23
C LEU A 458 2.30 -10.65 13.80
N ILE A 459 1.22 -11.42 13.92
CA ILE A 459 -0.14 -11.02 13.57
C ILE A 459 -0.96 -11.03 14.85
N THR A 460 -1.44 -9.87 15.27
CA THR A 460 -2.31 -9.74 16.43
C THR A 460 -3.70 -9.33 15.97
N ARG A 461 -4.73 -10.04 16.41
CA ARG A 461 -6.15 -9.67 16.19
C ARG A 461 -6.84 -9.44 17.52
N MET A 462 -7.73 -8.46 17.58
CA MET A 462 -8.55 -8.18 18.74
C MET A 462 -9.99 -7.89 18.31
N ARG A 463 -10.95 -8.37 19.09
CA ARG A 463 -12.38 -8.05 19.00
C ARG A 463 -12.89 -7.69 20.38
N PHE A 464 -13.70 -6.65 20.43
CA PHE A 464 -14.29 -6.10 21.64
C PHE A 464 -15.74 -5.74 21.35
N GLY A 465 -16.63 -6.06 22.29
CA GLY A 465 -18.04 -5.74 22.23
C GLY A 465 -18.57 -5.45 23.62
N THR A 466 -19.39 -4.42 23.76
CA THR A 466 -20.07 -4.12 25.02
C THR A 466 -21.43 -3.50 24.77
N THR A 467 -22.45 -4.05 25.40
CA THR A 467 -23.84 -3.55 25.38
C THR A 467 -24.23 -3.13 26.78
N THR A 468 -24.59 -1.86 26.94
CA THR A 468 -25.19 -1.33 28.15
C THR A 468 -26.69 -1.22 27.93
N ALA A 469 -27.49 -1.91 28.72
CA ALA A 469 -28.95 -1.87 28.68
C ALA A 469 -29.52 -1.87 30.11
N HIS A 470 -30.81 -1.52 30.26
CA HIS A 470 -31.51 -1.70 31.55
C HIS A 470 -31.97 -3.15 31.74
N GLU A 471 -32.33 -3.83 30.65
CA GLU A 471 -32.79 -5.22 30.65
C GLU A 471 -31.63 -6.22 30.69
N PRO A 472 -31.81 -7.41 31.29
CA PRO A 472 -30.86 -8.52 31.19
C PRO A 472 -30.48 -8.86 29.74
N ALA A 473 -29.33 -9.53 29.56
CA ALA A 473 -28.85 -9.95 28.23
C ALA A 473 -29.87 -10.83 27.48
N GLU A 474 -30.56 -11.68 28.23
CA GLU A 474 -31.55 -12.65 27.76
C GLU A 474 -32.83 -12.01 27.19
N ASP A 475 -33.08 -10.74 27.47
CA ASP A 475 -34.22 -10.00 26.91
C ASP A 475 -33.83 -9.20 25.66
N LEU A 476 -32.53 -9.05 25.40
CA LEU A 476 -32.04 -8.38 24.20
C LEU A 476 -32.23 -9.27 22.98
N PRO A 477 -32.51 -8.72 21.79
CA PRO A 477 -32.53 -9.50 20.56
C PRO A 477 -31.19 -10.21 20.32
N ILE A 478 -31.21 -11.43 19.77
CA ILE A 478 -30.01 -12.28 19.66
C ILE A 478 -28.96 -11.61 18.78
N SER A 479 -29.38 -10.84 17.76
CA SER A 479 -28.44 -10.14 16.86
C SER A 479 -27.57 -9.07 17.54
N VAL A 480 -27.92 -8.65 18.76
CA VAL A 480 -27.13 -7.67 19.55
C VAL A 480 -26.40 -8.30 20.73
N ARG A 481 -26.53 -9.62 20.93
CA ARG A 481 -25.78 -10.38 21.94
C ARG A 481 -24.43 -10.84 21.37
N PHE A 482 -23.51 -11.19 22.25
CA PHE A 482 -22.17 -11.64 21.88
C PHE A 482 -21.95 -13.13 22.16
N PHE A 483 -21.28 -13.81 21.24
CA PHE A 483 -20.96 -15.24 21.32
C PHE A 483 -19.51 -15.49 20.91
N ALA A 484 -18.72 -16.17 21.74
CA ALA A 484 -17.32 -16.49 21.47
C ALA A 484 -17.14 -17.95 20.97
N GLY A 485 -15.95 -18.26 20.46
CA GLY A 485 -15.62 -19.59 19.90
C GLY A 485 -15.69 -19.65 18.36
N GLY A 486 -14.84 -20.51 17.77
CA GLY A 486 -14.68 -20.66 16.32
C GLY A 486 -13.46 -19.92 15.73
N ASP A 487 -13.32 -19.97 14.40
CA ASP A 487 -12.19 -19.50 13.58
C ASP A 487 -11.80 -18.04 13.85
N ASN A 488 -12.79 -17.18 14.16
CA ASN A 488 -12.63 -15.74 14.32
C ASN A 488 -12.70 -15.25 15.78
N SER A 489 -12.66 -16.17 16.75
CA SER A 489 -12.73 -15.86 18.18
C SER A 489 -11.70 -16.67 18.96
N VAL A 490 -12.00 -17.92 19.33
CA VAL A 490 -11.09 -18.80 20.09
C VAL A 490 -11.06 -20.16 19.39
N ARG A 491 -10.00 -20.43 18.62
CA ARG A 491 -9.83 -21.73 17.96
C ARG A 491 -9.63 -22.83 18.99
N GLY A 492 -10.13 -24.03 18.70
CA GLY A 492 -10.25 -25.14 19.67
C GLY A 492 -11.63 -25.27 20.31
N TYR A 493 -12.50 -24.27 20.15
CA TYR A 493 -13.92 -24.30 20.55
C TYR A 493 -14.82 -24.26 19.31
N ALA A 494 -16.09 -24.67 19.46
CA ALA A 494 -17.04 -24.64 18.35
C ALA A 494 -17.44 -23.20 18.04
N TYR A 495 -17.94 -22.99 16.83
CA TYR A 495 -18.53 -21.73 16.45
C TYR A 495 -19.58 -21.30 17.48
N GLN A 496 -19.38 -20.13 18.09
CA GLN A 496 -20.30 -19.53 19.05
C GLN A 496 -20.64 -20.38 20.30
N SER A 497 -19.80 -21.37 20.65
CA SER A 497 -20.06 -22.26 21.80
C SER A 497 -19.58 -21.71 23.15
N LEU A 498 -19.16 -20.45 23.24
CA LEU A 498 -18.66 -19.85 24.47
C LEU A 498 -19.49 -18.62 24.84
N GLY A 499 -20.06 -18.63 26.04
CA GLY A 499 -20.82 -17.52 26.60
C GLY A 499 -21.67 -17.94 27.78
N PRO A 500 -22.53 -17.04 28.30
CA PRO A 500 -23.54 -17.40 29.28
C PRO A 500 -24.48 -18.47 28.73
N GLU A 501 -24.86 -19.41 29.59
CA GLU A 501 -25.73 -20.54 29.30
C GLU A 501 -27.08 -20.39 30.02
N ASP A 502 -28.14 -20.94 29.44
CA ASP A 502 -29.45 -21.08 30.10
C ASP A 502 -29.48 -22.29 31.05
N ALA A 503 -30.66 -22.55 31.64
CA ALA A 503 -30.86 -23.65 32.58
C ALA A 503 -30.65 -25.06 31.94
N ASP A 504 -30.72 -25.17 30.62
CA ASP A 504 -30.52 -26.40 29.86
C ASP A 504 -29.07 -26.55 29.37
N GLY A 505 -28.19 -25.60 29.70
CA GLY A 505 -26.79 -25.57 29.28
C GLY A 505 -26.58 -25.10 27.85
N LYS A 506 -27.56 -24.41 27.23
CA LYS A 506 -27.41 -23.84 25.88
C LYS A 506 -26.87 -22.42 25.96
N VAL A 507 -25.94 -22.09 25.07
CA VAL A 507 -25.31 -20.76 25.03
C VAL A 507 -26.32 -19.72 24.51
N VAL A 508 -26.67 -18.75 25.35
CA VAL A 508 -27.66 -17.69 25.02
C VAL A 508 -27.02 -16.34 24.69
N GLY A 509 -25.70 -16.23 24.84
CA GLY A 509 -24.90 -15.05 24.50
C GLY A 509 -24.86 -14.00 25.62
N GLY A 510 -23.78 -13.21 25.62
CA GLY A 510 -23.49 -12.22 26.67
C GLY A 510 -23.67 -10.76 26.24
N ARG A 511 -23.63 -9.86 27.23
CA ARG A 511 -23.63 -8.39 27.02
C ARG A 511 -22.29 -7.84 26.55
N HIS A 512 -21.21 -8.56 26.85
CA HIS A 512 -19.86 -8.13 26.58
C HIS A 512 -19.09 -9.28 25.92
N MET A 513 -18.10 -8.93 25.11
CA MET A 513 -17.15 -9.86 24.55
C MET A 513 -15.77 -9.22 24.48
N ILE A 514 -14.76 -10.04 24.75
CA ILE A 514 -13.38 -9.77 24.41
C ILE A 514 -12.82 -11.03 23.78
N ALA A 515 -12.19 -10.91 22.61
CA ALA A 515 -11.41 -11.98 21.99
C ALA A 515 -10.12 -11.43 21.42
N GLY A 516 -9.03 -12.17 21.56
CA GLY A 516 -7.70 -11.80 21.13
C GLY A 516 -6.93 -13.00 20.59
N THR A 517 -6.19 -12.78 19.52
CA THR A 517 -5.35 -13.77 18.86
C THR A 517 -3.96 -13.20 18.69
N MET A 518 -2.93 -13.98 19.00
CA MET A 518 -1.55 -13.73 18.62
C MET A 518 -1.04 -14.87 17.76
N GLU A 519 -0.61 -14.58 16.53
CA GLU A 519 -0.02 -15.54 15.60
C GLU A 519 1.41 -15.15 15.26
N ALA A 520 2.33 -16.12 15.24
CA ALA A 520 3.65 -15.97 14.66
C ALA A 520 3.73 -16.81 13.39
N GLU A 521 3.74 -16.15 12.23
CA GLU A 521 3.90 -16.78 10.91
C GLU A 521 5.36 -16.72 10.47
N LYS A 522 5.96 -17.87 10.16
CA LYS A 522 7.23 -17.96 9.43
C LYS A 522 6.97 -18.19 7.95
N ALA A 523 7.46 -17.30 7.09
CA ALA A 523 7.41 -17.53 5.66
C ALA A 523 8.33 -18.68 5.21
N VAL A 524 7.78 -19.63 4.49
CA VAL A 524 8.51 -20.72 3.84
C VAL A 524 8.38 -20.54 2.32
N GLY A 525 9.49 -20.26 1.64
CA GLY A 525 9.43 -19.92 0.21
C GLY A 525 8.61 -18.63 -0.07
N LYS A 526 7.91 -18.57 -1.21
CA LYS A 526 7.12 -17.39 -1.61
C LYS A 526 5.65 -17.46 -1.18
N ASN A 527 5.04 -18.65 -1.24
CA ASN A 527 3.59 -18.81 -1.09
C ASN A 527 3.18 -19.59 0.15
N TRP A 528 4.14 -20.08 0.94
CA TRP A 528 3.84 -20.86 2.14
C TRP A 528 4.18 -20.09 3.42
N GLY A 529 3.44 -20.41 4.48
CA GLY A 529 3.69 -19.96 5.84
C GLY A 529 3.40 -21.07 6.83
N ILE A 530 4.19 -21.16 7.89
CA ILE A 530 3.92 -22.00 9.06
C ILE A 530 3.59 -21.07 10.21
N VAL A 531 2.50 -21.36 10.93
CA VAL A 531 1.97 -20.51 11.99
C VAL A 531 1.93 -21.28 13.30
N VAL A 532 2.29 -20.59 14.37
CA VAL A 532 1.88 -20.96 15.73
C VAL A 532 0.98 -19.84 16.26
N PHE A 533 -0.06 -20.18 17.01
CA PHE A 533 -0.99 -19.18 17.51
C PHE A 533 -1.47 -19.50 18.92
N TYR A 534 -1.90 -18.44 19.59
CA TYR A 534 -2.58 -18.46 20.87
C TYR A 534 -3.79 -17.52 20.80
N ASP A 535 -4.95 -18.06 21.14
CA ASP A 535 -6.22 -17.37 21.17
C ASP A 535 -6.75 -17.34 22.61
N THR A 536 -7.40 -16.24 22.96
CA THR A 536 -8.10 -16.10 24.24
C THR A 536 -9.36 -15.28 24.05
N GLY A 537 -10.44 -15.64 24.71
CA GLY A 537 -11.65 -14.85 24.62
C GLY A 537 -12.79 -15.34 25.50
N SER A 538 -13.78 -14.49 25.66
CA SER A 538 -14.97 -14.74 26.45
C SER A 538 -16.14 -13.90 25.94
N ALA A 539 -17.34 -14.43 26.07
CA ALA A 539 -18.57 -13.66 26.09
C ALA A 539 -19.16 -13.74 27.50
N PHE A 540 -19.56 -12.60 28.08
CA PHE A 540 -19.90 -12.52 29.50
C PHE A 540 -20.91 -11.40 29.79
N ASN A 541 -21.52 -11.45 30.98
CA ASN A 541 -22.52 -10.46 31.43
C ASN A 541 -21.98 -9.45 32.45
N ASN A 542 -20.92 -9.78 33.18
CA ASN A 542 -20.38 -8.91 34.23
C ASN A 542 -18.84 -8.83 34.16
N TRP A 543 -18.30 -7.61 34.16
CA TRP A 543 -16.86 -7.33 34.14
C TRP A 543 -16.09 -7.89 35.35
N SER A 544 -16.77 -8.17 36.47
CA SER A 544 -16.13 -8.77 37.65
C SER A 544 -15.89 -10.27 37.52
N ASN A 545 -16.53 -10.95 36.57
CA ASN A 545 -16.42 -12.38 36.37
C ASN A 545 -16.23 -12.70 34.88
N ILE A 546 -14.97 -12.69 34.44
CA ILE A 546 -14.58 -12.99 33.07
C ILE A 546 -13.88 -14.35 33.08
N ASP A 547 -14.59 -15.37 32.62
CA ASP A 547 -14.00 -16.68 32.36
C ASP A 547 -13.52 -16.74 30.91
N ALA A 548 -12.21 -16.57 30.72
CA ALA A 548 -11.60 -16.50 29.40
C ALA A 548 -11.14 -17.89 28.94
N ALA A 549 -11.84 -18.42 27.95
CA ALA A 549 -11.43 -19.61 27.24
C ALA A 549 -10.12 -19.34 26.49
N GLN A 550 -9.28 -20.38 26.40
CA GLN A 550 -7.96 -20.30 25.78
C GLN A 550 -7.77 -21.45 24.80
N GLY A 551 -7.19 -21.13 23.65
CA GLY A 551 -6.86 -22.08 22.60
C GLY A 551 -5.46 -21.84 22.08
N ALA A 552 -4.71 -22.89 21.77
CA ALA A 552 -3.41 -22.77 21.14
C ALA A 552 -3.24 -23.81 20.06
N GLY A 553 -2.44 -23.51 19.04
CA GLY A 553 -2.31 -24.41 17.92
C GLY A 553 -1.19 -24.09 16.96
N ILE A 554 -1.12 -24.92 15.93
CA ILE A 554 -0.20 -24.82 14.81
C ILE A 554 -0.97 -24.85 13.51
N GLY A 555 -0.43 -24.26 12.45
CA GLY A 555 -1.11 -24.27 11.17
C GLY A 555 -0.25 -23.95 9.96
N GLY A 556 -0.82 -24.21 8.80
CA GLY A 556 -0.26 -23.89 7.49
C GLY A 556 -1.02 -22.77 6.81
N ARG A 557 -0.30 -21.95 6.05
CA ARG A 557 -0.85 -20.94 5.14
C ARG A 557 -0.36 -21.21 3.74
N TYR A 558 -1.28 -21.25 2.78
CA TYR A 558 -0.95 -21.28 1.35
C TYR A 558 -1.59 -20.08 0.66
N TYR A 559 -0.76 -19.15 0.19
CA TYR A 559 -1.19 -17.92 -0.45
C TYR A 559 -1.42 -18.16 -1.94
N THR A 560 -2.67 -18.03 -2.37
CA THR A 560 -3.08 -18.12 -3.78
C THR A 560 -3.37 -16.72 -4.34
N PRO A 561 -3.45 -16.56 -5.68
CA PRO A 561 -3.86 -15.28 -6.28
C PRO A 561 -5.26 -14.80 -5.86
N VAL A 562 -6.10 -15.69 -5.33
CA VAL A 562 -7.49 -15.40 -4.92
C VAL A 562 -7.66 -15.40 -3.39
N GLY A 563 -6.56 -15.36 -2.62
CA GLY A 563 -6.57 -15.32 -1.15
C GLY A 563 -5.83 -16.47 -0.47
N PRO A 564 -5.61 -16.40 0.85
CA PRO A 564 -4.94 -17.45 1.60
C PRO A 564 -5.85 -18.64 1.88
N VAL A 565 -5.30 -19.85 1.79
CA VAL A 565 -5.86 -21.07 2.38
C VAL A 565 -5.21 -21.27 3.75
N ARG A 566 -6.02 -21.47 4.78
CA ARG A 566 -5.59 -21.68 6.17
C ARG A 566 -6.01 -23.06 6.62
N LEU A 567 -5.08 -23.80 7.22
CA LEU A 567 -5.33 -25.07 7.89
C LEU A 567 -4.68 -25.00 9.26
N ASP A 568 -5.49 -24.96 10.31
CA ASP A 568 -5.05 -24.86 11.70
C ASP A 568 -5.50 -26.09 12.48
N LEU A 569 -4.63 -26.60 13.36
CA LEU A 569 -4.97 -27.57 14.39
C LEU A 569 -4.86 -26.88 15.74
N ALA A 570 -5.99 -26.69 16.40
CA ALA A 570 -6.10 -26.03 17.68
C ALA A 570 -6.44 -27.02 18.80
N ARG A 571 -5.95 -26.73 20.01
CA ARG A 571 -6.24 -27.46 21.23
C ARG A 571 -6.69 -26.50 22.32
N GLN A 572 -7.68 -26.89 23.10
CA GLN A 572 -8.11 -26.14 24.29
C GLN A 572 -7.02 -26.14 25.36
N ILE A 573 -6.86 -25.01 26.05
CA ILE A 573 -5.87 -24.82 27.11
C ILE A 573 -6.58 -24.54 28.43
N GLY A 574 -6.08 -25.11 29.54
CA GLY A 574 -6.65 -24.92 30.87
C GLY A 574 -7.88 -25.79 31.19
N VAL A 575 -8.27 -26.68 30.27
CA VAL A 575 -9.40 -27.62 30.43
C VAL A 575 -8.89 -29.01 30.85
N ARG A 576 -9.66 -29.72 31.69
CA ARG A 576 -9.28 -31.05 32.21
C ARG A 576 -9.18 -32.12 31.12
N ASP A 577 -10.11 -32.10 30.17
CA ASP A 577 -10.14 -33.00 29.01
C ASP A 577 -10.20 -32.15 27.73
N PRO A 578 -9.05 -31.79 27.15
CA PRO A 578 -8.99 -30.81 26.07
C PRO A 578 -9.26 -31.43 24.71
N ASP A 579 -10.22 -30.86 23.99
CA ASP A 579 -10.49 -31.24 22.60
C ASP A 579 -9.47 -30.66 21.62
N TYR A 580 -9.31 -31.38 20.50
CA TYR A 580 -8.60 -30.90 19.31
C TYR A 580 -9.59 -30.58 18.21
N ARG A 581 -9.39 -29.44 17.54
CA ARG A 581 -10.22 -29.02 16.41
C ARG A 581 -9.36 -28.62 15.23
N ILE A 582 -9.76 -29.10 14.07
CA ILE A 582 -9.21 -28.65 12.79
C ILE A 582 -10.05 -27.46 12.35
N HIS A 583 -9.38 -26.39 11.94
CA HIS A 583 -9.98 -25.22 11.35
C HIS A 583 -9.46 -25.07 9.92
N ILE A 584 -10.38 -24.94 8.96
CA ILE A 584 -10.04 -24.76 7.54
C ILE A 584 -10.75 -23.53 7.04
N THR A 585 -10.00 -22.59 6.48
CA THR A 585 -10.56 -21.40 5.85
C THR A 585 -9.99 -21.25 4.44
N MET A 586 -10.87 -21.14 3.44
CA MET A 586 -10.48 -20.91 2.05
C MET A 586 -11.31 -19.78 1.41
N GLY A 587 -10.65 -18.98 0.58
CA GLY A 587 -11.21 -17.85 -0.14
C GLY A 587 -10.93 -16.52 0.57
N LEU A 588 -11.30 -15.41 -0.08
CA LEU A 588 -11.23 -14.10 0.56
C LEU A 588 -12.22 -14.05 1.73
N ASP A 589 -11.71 -13.95 2.95
CA ASP A 589 -12.46 -13.31 4.02
C ASP A 589 -12.49 -11.82 3.67
N LEU A 590 -13.53 -11.39 2.96
CA LEU A 590 -13.78 -9.97 2.65
C LEU A 590 -14.33 -9.24 3.87
#